data_AF-A0A8T5M818-F1
#
_entry.id   AF-A0A8T5M818-F1
#
_cell.length_a   1.000
_cell.length_b   1.000
_cell.length_c   1.000
_cell.angle_alpha   90.00
_cell.angle_beta   90.00
_cell.angle_gamma   90.00
#
_symmetry.space_group_name_H-M   'P 1'
#
loop_
_entity.id
_entity.type
_entity.pdbx_description
1 polymer ?
#
loop_
_entity_poly.entity_id
_entity_poly.type
_entity_poly.pdbx_seq_one_letter_code
_entity_poly.pdbx_strand_id
1 'polypeptide(L)'
;LKLFYKIMGRILSSKLKGDDKVIFELLMDYEEAVQLQGQMDHIHIFSENISYLKTNLSTRGKNASTKYLLVPRELRKDIKCDREINCQKIDLNDKIIFIYAVEKFLKNQ
;
A
#
# COMPACT_ATOMS: atom_id res chain seq x y z
N LEU A 1 24.12 -4.97 12.31
CA LEU A 1 22.88 -5.76 12.41
C LEU A 1 21.72 -4.82 12.09
N LYS A 2 20.94 -5.07 11.04
CA LYS A 2 19.70 -4.31 10.80
C LYS A 2 18.65 -4.83 11.78
N LEU A 3 18.17 -3.97 12.67
CA LEU A 3 17.03 -4.30 13.51
C LEU A 3 15.83 -4.57 12.59
N PHE A 4 15.19 -5.71 12.80
CA PHE A 4 13.89 -6.03 12.26
C PHE A 4 12.87 -5.24 13.06
N TYR A 5 12.37 -4.14 12.49
CA TYR A 5 11.39 -3.31 13.17
C TYR A 5 10.01 -3.94 13.02
N LYS A 6 9.37 -4.19 14.17
CA LYS A 6 7.95 -4.50 14.21
C LYS A 6 7.23 -3.20 13.84
N ILE A 7 6.55 -3.23 12.71
CA ILE A 7 5.77 -2.14 12.12
C ILE A 7 4.32 -2.59 12.22
N MET A 8 3.57 -2.08 13.20
CA MET A 8 2.16 -2.43 13.37
C MET A 8 1.35 -1.31 14.02
N GLY A 9 0.82 -0.41 13.20
CA GLY A 9 -0.24 0.49 13.63
C GLY A 9 -1.47 -0.25 14.19
N ARG A 10 -2.08 0.28 15.25
CA ARG A 10 -3.31 -0.22 15.87
C ARG A 10 -4.31 0.92 16.05
N ILE A 11 -5.58 0.63 15.75
CA ILE A 11 -6.69 1.50 16.11
C ILE A 11 -6.91 1.42 17.63
N LEU A 12 -6.77 2.56 18.32
CA LEU A 12 -7.07 2.71 19.73
C LEU A 12 -8.56 2.96 19.94
N SER A 13 -9.15 3.82 19.12
CA SER A 13 -10.57 4.15 19.19
C SER A 13 -11.13 4.46 17.80
N SER A 14 -12.44 4.25 17.65
CA SER A 14 -13.19 4.66 16.48
C SER A 14 -14.49 5.34 16.91
N LYS A 15 -14.84 6.44 16.24
CA LYS A 15 -16.05 7.21 16.54
C LYS A 15 -16.71 7.71 15.26
N LEU A 16 -18.02 7.55 15.16
CA LEU A 16 -18.81 8.15 14.08
C LEU A 16 -18.89 9.68 14.26
N LYS A 17 -18.74 10.41 13.15
CA LYS A 17 -18.88 11.85 13.08
C LYS A 17 -19.93 12.18 12.01
N GLY A 18 -21.19 12.28 12.42
CA GLY A 18 -22.30 12.36 11.47
C GLY A 18 -22.59 11.00 10.83
N ASP A 19 -23.19 11.02 9.64
CA ASP A 19 -23.72 9.80 9.02
C ASP A 19 -22.69 9.03 8.16
N ASP A 20 -21.62 9.70 7.70
CA ASP A 20 -20.72 9.17 6.67
C ASP A 20 -19.23 9.19 7.03
N LYS A 21 -18.85 9.78 8.18
CA LYS A 21 -17.44 9.91 8.58
C LYS A 21 -17.12 9.15 9.85
N VAL A 22 -15.92 8.57 9.87
CA VAL A 22 -15.36 7.86 11.03
C VAL A 22 -14.06 8.57 11.42
N ILE A 23 -13.92 8.91 12.69
CA ILE A 23 -12.65 9.31 13.28
C ILE A 23 -11.98 8.05 13.83
N PHE A 24 -10.72 7.84 13.48
CA PHE A 24 -9.85 6.85 14.10
C PHE A 24 -8.77 7.54 14.92
N GLU A 25 -8.51 7.01 16.10
CA GLU A 25 -7.30 7.29 16.85
C GLU A 25 -6.33 6.12 16.62
N LEU A 26 -5.11 6.43 16.16
CA LEU A 26 -4.13 5.46 15.76
C LEU A 26 -2.92 5.51 16.69
N LEU A 27 -2.52 4.34 17.19
CA LEU A 27 -1.19 4.10 17.73
C LEU A 27 -0.34 3.57 16.58
N MET A 28 0.84 4.12 16.36
CA MET A 28 1.79 3.64 15.34
C MET A 28 3.22 3.70 15.86
N ASP A 29 4.08 2.90 15.26
CA ASP A 29 5.50 2.92 15.60
C ASP A 29 6.15 4.21 15.09
N TYR A 30 7.19 4.68 15.79
CA TYR A 30 7.87 5.93 15.44
C TYR A 30 8.36 5.95 14.00
N GLU A 31 8.87 4.82 13.50
CA GLU A 31 9.39 4.72 12.14
C GLU A 31 8.29 4.82 11.06
N GLU A 32 7.10 4.30 11.33
CA GLU A 32 5.93 4.49 10.44
C GLU A 32 5.55 5.98 10.38
N ALA A 33 5.54 6.64 11.54
CA ALA A 33 5.26 8.08 11.59
C ALA A 33 6.31 8.90 10.82
N VAL A 34 7.60 8.53 10.91
CA VAL A 34 8.67 9.17 10.13
C VAL A 34 8.48 8.97 8.62
N GLN A 35 7.98 7.81 8.18
CA GLN A 35 7.70 7.55 6.76
C GLN A 35 6.59 8.45 6.18
N LEU A 36 5.74 9.05 7.02
CA LEU A 36 4.76 10.05 6.56
C LEU A 36 5.42 11.36 6.13
N GLN A 37 6.69 11.60 6.46
CA GLN A 37 7.46 12.79 6.05
C GLN A 37 6.73 14.12 6.37
N GLY A 38 6.00 14.15 7.49
CA GLY A 38 5.25 15.33 7.93
C GLY A 38 3.91 15.55 7.22
N GLN A 39 3.49 14.65 6.33
CA GLN A 39 2.15 14.68 5.73
C GLN A 39 1.09 14.34 6.78
N MET A 40 0.06 15.18 6.88
CA MET A 40 -1.04 15.06 7.86
C MET A 40 -2.42 14.94 7.17
N ASP A 41 -2.47 15.12 5.86
CA ASP A 41 -3.65 14.98 5.02
C ASP A 41 -3.39 14.01 3.85
N HIS A 42 -4.44 13.61 3.13
CA HIS A 42 -4.38 12.62 2.04
C HIS A 42 -3.74 11.27 2.42
N ILE A 43 -3.88 10.88 3.69
CA ILE A 43 -3.40 9.60 4.21
C ILE A 43 -4.45 8.51 3.93
N HIS A 44 -4.01 7.42 3.31
CA HIS A 44 -4.83 6.23 3.08
C HIS A 44 -4.37 5.10 4.01
N ILE A 45 -5.31 4.54 4.77
CA ILE A 45 -5.06 3.43 5.69
C ILE A 45 -5.57 2.14 5.04
N PHE A 46 -4.78 1.07 5.10
CA PHE A 46 -5.19 -0.26 4.63
C PHE A 46 -4.71 -1.34 5.60
N SER A 47 -5.37 -2.50 5.57
CA SER A 47 -4.94 -3.69 6.31
C SER A 47 -4.69 -4.84 5.34
N GLU A 48 -3.54 -5.49 5.52
CA GLU A 48 -3.16 -6.68 4.76
C GLU A 48 -4.14 -7.85 4.87
N ASN A 49 -4.92 -7.92 5.96
CA ASN A 49 -5.88 -9.00 6.22
C ASN A 49 -7.13 -8.92 5.32
N ILE A 50 -7.30 -7.83 4.57
CA ILE A 50 -8.45 -7.57 3.70
C ILE A 50 -8.17 -8.00 2.24
N SER A 51 -7.00 -8.60 1.95
CA SER A 51 -6.65 -9.04 0.59
C SER A 51 -7.53 -10.21 0.09
N TYR A 52 -8.57 -9.91 -0.70
CA TYR A 52 -9.47 -10.92 -1.28
C TYR A 52 -9.00 -11.51 -2.63
N LEU A 53 -8.02 -10.89 -3.31
CA LEU A 53 -7.59 -11.30 -4.66
C LEU A 53 -6.14 -11.81 -4.64
N LYS A 54 -5.95 -13.07 -5.03
CA LYS A 54 -4.62 -13.67 -5.17
C LYS A 54 -4.06 -13.37 -6.55
N THR A 55 -2.80 -12.98 -6.61
CA THR A 55 -2.03 -12.81 -7.86
C THR A 55 -0.67 -13.49 -7.75
N ASN A 56 0.00 -13.64 -8.89
CA ASN A 56 1.28 -14.32 -8.98
C ASN A 56 2.42 -13.32 -9.17
N LEU A 57 3.58 -13.67 -8.62
CA LEU A 57 4.85 -13.06 -8.97
C LEU A 57 5.42 -13.80 -10.18
N SER A 58 5.57 -13.11 -11.30
CA SER A 58 6.20 -13.66 -12.49
C SER A 58 7.69 -13.32 -12.52
N THR A 59 8.50 -14.18 -13.13
CA THR A 59 9.93 -13.93 -13.31
C THR A 59 10.34 -14.10 -14.77
N ARG A 60 11.31 -13.30 -15.22
CA ARG A 60 11.84 -13.36 -16.60
C ARG A 60 13.35 -13.15 -16.60
N GLY A 61 14.02 -13.70 -17.62
CA GLY A 61 15.45 -13.54 -17.86
C GLY A 61 16.29 -14.68 -17.28
N LYS A 62 17.57 -14.73 -17.66
CA LYS A 62 18.54 -15.70 -17.11
C LYS A 62 18.60 -15.52 -15.59
N ASN A 63 18.42 -16.60 -14.85
CA ASN A 63 18.40 -16.62 -13.38
C ASN A 63 17.27 -15.79 -12.72
N ALA A 64 16.14 -15.56 -13.40
CA ALA A 64 15.01 -14.82 -12.85
C ALA A 64 15.36 -13.40 -12.36
N SER A 65 16.27 -12.74 -13.10
CA SER A 65 16.81 -11.42 -12.77
C SER A 65 15.74 -10.33 -12.68
N THR A 66 14.60 -10.51 -13.36
CA THR A 66 13.49 -9.54 -13.33
C THR A 66 12.25 -10.19 -12.74
N LYS A 67 11.64 -9.53 -11.75
CA LYS A 67 10.41 -9.95 -11.07
C LYS A 67 9.29 -8.96 -11.41
N TYR A 68 8.11 -9.49 -11.74
CA TYR A 68 6.93 -8.70 -12.09
C TYR A 68 5.77 -9.06 -11.16
N LEU A 69 5.18 -8.06 -10.51
CA LEU A 69 3.90 -8.20 -9.83
C LEU A 69 2.80 -8.10 -10.88
N LEU A 70 2.02 -9.15 -11.05
CA LEU A 70 0.93 -9.16 -12.01
C LEU A 70 -0.30 -8.48 -11.42
N VAL A 71 -0.88 -7.53 -12.14
CA VAL A 71 -2.19 -6.95 -11.77
C VAL A 71 -3.28 -7.99 -12.09
N PRO A 72 -4.11 -8.40 -11.10
CA PRO A 72 -5.27 -9.28 -11.33
C PRO A 72 -6.15 -8.76 -12.46
N ARG A 73 -6.74 -9.65 -13.26
CA ARG A 73 -7.51 -9.27 -14.45
C ARG A 73 -8.69 -8.34 -14.08
N GLU A 74 -9.29 -8.59 -12.94
CA GLU A 74 -10.41 -7.86 -12.34
C GLU A 74 -10.06 -6.40 -12.04
N LEU A 75 -8.78 -6.11 -11.81
CA LEU A 75 -8.28 -4.79 -11.42
C LEU A 75 -7.64 -4.00 -12.57
N ARG A 76 -7.54 -4.57 -13.78
CA ARG A 76 -6.81 -3.93 -14.91
C ARG A 76 -7.54 -2.75 -15.55
N LYS A 77 -8.84 -2.60 -15.28
CA LYS A 77 -9.65 -1.57 -15.91
C LYS A 77 -9.23 -0.18 -15.40
N ASP A 78 -9.24 0.80 -16.30
CA ASP A 78 -9.05 2.21 -15.99
C ASP A 78 -7.65 2.59 -15.42
N ILE A 79 -6.61 1.78 -15.65
CA ILE A 79 -5.21 2.06 -15.26
C ILE A 79 -4.39 2.56 -16.47
N LYS A 80 -3.66 3.68 -16.30
CA LYS A 80 -2.65 4.14 -17.26
C LYS A 80 -1.29 3.47 -16.99
N CYS A 81 -0.60 3.07 -18.06
CA CYS A 81 0.70 2.36 -17.97
C CYS A 81 1.83 3.06 -18.73
N ASP A 82 1.64 4.31 -19.17
CA ASP A 82 2.53 5.04 -20.08
C ASP A 82 3.53 5.96 -19.35
N ARG A 83 3.54 5.97 -18.01
CA ARG A 83 4.37 6.86 -17.18
C ARG A 83 5.08 6.13 -16.07
N GLU A 84 6.14 6.74 -15.55
CA GLU A 84 6.76 6.32 -14.30
C GLU A 84 5.76 6.42 -13.15
N ILE A 85 5.80 5.44 -12.26
CA ILE A 85 4.89 5.32 -11.12
C ILE A 85 5.68 5.29 -9.82
N ASN A 86 5.09 5.82 -8.76
CA ASN A 86 5.70 5.79 -7.44
C ASN A 86 5.57 4.40 -6.83
N CYS A 87 6.63 3.95 -6.17
CA CYS A 87 6.69 2.69 -5.45
C CYS A 87 7.29 2.90 -4.06
N GLN A 88 6.69 2.30 -3.05
CA GLN A 88 7.23 2.20 -1.70
C GLN A 88 7.38 0.72 -1.34
N LYS A 89 8.51 0.37 -0.75
CA LYS A 89 8.75 -0.94 -0.16
C LYS A 89 8.73 -0.82 1.36
N ILE A 90 7.94 -1.66 2.01
CA ILE A 90 7.89 -1.79 3.47
C ILE A 90 8.36 -3.20 3.79
N ASP A 91 9.50 -3.30 4.47
CA ASP A 91 10.05 -4.56 4.97
C ASP A 91 9.46 -4.86 6.34
N LEU A 92 8.72 -5.97 6.45
CA LEU A 92 8.21 -6.50 7.71
C LEU A 92 9.00 -7.78 8.06
N ASN A 93 8.79 -8.31 9.26
CA ASN A 93 9.55 -9.45 9.76
C ASN A 93 9.39 -10.72 8.89
N ASP A 94 8.17 -11.01 8.46
CA ASP A 94 7.78 -12.23 7.76
C ASP A 94 7.35 -12.00 6.30
N LYS A 95 7.26 -10.74 5.87
CA LYS A 95 6.72 -10.36 4.57
C LYS A 95 7.28 -9.02 4.09
N ILE A 96 7.10 -8.76 2.81
CA ILE A 96 7.46 -7.49 2.18
C ILE A 96 6.21 -6.97 1.50
N ILE A 97 5.87 -5.71 1.79
CA ILE A 97 4.76 -5.02 1.14
C ILE A 97 5.33 -4.06 0.12
N PHE A 98 4.76 -4.07 -1.08
CA PHE A 98 5.01 -3.08 -2.11
C PHE A 98 3.73 -2.27 -2.34
N ILE A 99 3.82 -0.96 -2.25
CA ILE A 99 2.73 -0.03 -2.52
C ILE A 99 3.06 0.69 -3.83
N TYR A 100 2.16 0.58 -4.81
CA TYR A 100 2.24 1.29 -6.08
C TYR A 100 1.08 2.26 -6.19
N ALA A 101 1.38 3.50 -6.55
CA ALA A 101 0.37 4.49 -6.92
C ALA A 101 0.40 4.68 -8.44
N VAL A 102 -0.67 4.28 -9.12
CA VAL A 102 -0.82 4.39 -10.58
C VAL A 102 -1.87 5.44 -10.94
N GLU A 103 -1.65 6.17 -12.03
CA GLU A 103 -2.65 7.08 -12.55
C GLU A 103 -3.84 6.31 -13.13
N LYS A 104 -5.05 6.84 -12.91
CA LYS A 104 -6.26 6.34 -13.56
C LYS A 104 -6.53 7.07 -14.87
N PHE A 105 -7.25 6.43 -15.79
CA PHE A 105 -7.88 7.17 -16.88
C PHE A 105 -8.95 8.10 -16.27
N LEU A 106 -8.71 9.40 -16.37
CA LEU A 106 -9.77 10.38 -16.13
C LEU A 106 -10.73 10.25 -17.30
N LYS A 107 -11.98 9.84 -17.04
CA LYS A 107 -13.05 10.15 -17.99
C LYS A 107 -13.14 11.66 -18.00
N ASN A 108 -12.74 12.30 -19.09
CA ASN A 108 -13.09 13.68 -19.33
C ASN A 108 -14.62 13.77 -19.21
N GLN A 109 -15.08 14.63 -18.30
CA GLN A 109 -16.50 14.96 -18.14
C GLN A 109 -17.04 15.59 -19.42
#